data_AF-Q7MJK9-F1
#
_entry.id   AF-Q7MJK9-F1
#
_cell.length_a   1.000
_cell.length_b   1.000
_cell.length_c   1.000
_cell.angle_alpha   90.00
_cell.angle_beta   90.00
_cell.angle_gamma   90.00
#
_symmetry.space_group_name_H-M   'P 1'
#
loop_
_entity.id
_entity.type
_entity.pdbx_description
1 polymer ?
#
loop_
_entity_poly.entity_id
_entity_poly.type
_entity_poly.pdbx_seq_one_letter_code
_entity_poly.pdbx_strand_id
1 'polypeptide(L)'
;MMKTVKEKDAQKQIMEILLQLNVIEATKVLSAICRSLGQEGLNFQKRNSRKTKVELDREVYEFIMSQDLEFITQKDVLVACVEKFGKERAPSRTGLSRALKKIQNQKAYLR
;
A
#
# COMPACT_ATOMS: atom_id res chain seq x y z
N MET A 1 11.17 -19.94 -0.42
CA MET A 1 12.15 -20.91 -0.95
C MET A 1 11.72 -21.26 -2.37
N MET A 2 12.42 -20.80 -3.41
CA MET A 2 12.25 -21.36 -4.77
C MET A 2 13.03 -22.67 -4.86
N LYS A 3 12.37 -23.76 -5.21
CA LYS A 3 12.85 -25.14 -5.07
C LYS A 3 12.77 -25.83 -6.44
N THR A 4 13.68 -25.49 -7.36
CA THR A 4 14.28 -26.33 -8.43
C THR A 4 14.74 -25.46 -9.61
N VAL A 5 15.68 -25.97 -10.43
CA VAL A 5 16.15 -25.30 -11.67
C VAL A 5 14.99 -25.07 -12.64
N LYS A 6 14.07 -26.03 -12.75
CA LYS A 6 12.89 -25.96 -13.61
C LYS A 6 11.96 -24.81 -13.27
N GLU A 7 11.77 -24.50 -11.99
CA GLU A 7 10.95 -23.36 -11.56
C GLU A 7 11.57 -22.02 -11.99
N LYS A 8 12.91 -21.91 -11.96
CA LYS A 8 13.62 -20.68 -12.38
C LYS A 8 13.54 -20.48 -13.90
N ASP A 9 13.70 -21.55 -14.67
CA ASP A 9 13.59 -21.47 -16.13
C ASP A 9 12.16 -21.12 -16.56
N ALA A 10 11.16 -21.73 -15.94
CA ALA A 10 9.75 -21.40 -16.17
C ALA A 10 9.45 -19.93 -15.82
N GLN A 11 9.95 -19.44 -14.69
CA GLN A 11 9.79 -18.02 -14.31
C GLN A 11 10.40 -17.08 -15.36
N LYS A 12 11.60 -17.38 -15.87
CA LYS A 12 12.27 -16.55 -16.86
C LYS A 12 11.46 -16.45 -18.15
N GLN A 13 10.97 -17.59 -18.68
CA GLN A 13 10.15 -17.61 -19.89
C GLN A 13 8.84 -16.85 -19.72
N ILE A 14 8.17 -17.01 -18.57
CA ILE A 14 6.94 -16.28 -18.26
C ILE A 14 7.23 -14.77 -18.21
N MET A 15 8.35 -14.36 -17.62
CA MET A 15 8.70 -12.95 -17.50
C MET A 15 9.01 -12.30 -18.86
N GLU A 16 9.71 -12.99 -19.76
CA GLU A 16 9.98 -12.50 -21.11
C GLU A 16 8.69 -12.22 -21.89
N ILE A 17 7.66 -13.05 -21.72
CA ILE A 17 6.34 -12.84 -22.33
C ILE A 17 5.61 -11.66 -21.68
N LEU A 18 5.59 -11.60 -20.34
CA LEU A 18 4.86 -10.55 -19.62
C LEU A 18 5.47 -9.16 -19.82
N LEU A 19 6.78 -9.04 -20.07
CA LEU A 19 7.46 -7.78 -20.36
C LEU A 19 7.00 -7.14 -21.68
N GLN A 20 6.44 -7.92 -22.60
CA GLN A 20 5.88 -7.40 -23.86
C GLN A 20 4.48 -6.78 -23.69
N LEU A 21 3.85 -6.99 -22.53
CA LEU A 21 2.51 -6.52 -22.22
C LEU A 21 2.55 -5.24 -21.40
N ASN A 22 1.49 -4.43 -21.49
CA ASN A 22 1.33 -3.35 -20.52
C ASN A 22 0.94 -3.91 -19.14
N VAL A 23 1.12 -3.10 -18.09
CA VAL A 23 0.88 -3.49 -16.70
C VAL A 23 -0.54 -4.03 -16.48
N ILE A 24 -1.55 -3.51 -17.19
CA ILE A 24 -2.95 -3.93 -17.04
C ILE A 24 -3.14 -5.32 -17.66
N GLU A 25 -2.60 -5.56 -18.84
CA GLU A 25 -2.65 -6.85 -19.54
C GLU A 25 -1.90 -7.94 -18.78
N ALA A 26 -0.66 -7.66 -18.36
CA ALA A 26 0.13 -8.59 -17.56
C ALA A 26 -0.61 -9.02 -16.28
N THR A 27 -1.27 -8.07 -15.61
CA THR A 27 -2.07 -8.36 -14.40
C THR A 27 -3.27 -9.26 -14.71
N LYS A 28 -3.95 -9.04 -15.85
CA LYS A 28 -5.07 -9.89 -16.28
C LYS A 28 -4.60 -11.31 -16.59
N VAL A 29 -3.49 -11.46 -17.30
CA VAL A 29 -2.91 -12.77 -17.64
C VAL A 29 -2.52 -13.54 -16.38
N LEU A 30 -1.79 -12.90 -15.46
CA LEU A 30 -1.44 -13.52 -14.17
C LEU A 30 -2.67 -13.92 -13.36
N SER A 31 -3.69 -13.06 -13.32
CA SER A 31 -4.94 -13.37 -12.61
C SER A 31 -5.68 -14.57 -13.22
N ALA A 32 -5.68 -14.70 -14.56
CA ALA A 32 -6.28 -15.83 -15.25
C ALA A 32 -5.52 -17.15 -14.99
N ILE A 33 -4.18 -17.10 -14.98
CA ILE A 33 -3.33 -18.24 -14.63
C ILE A 33 -3.60 -18.70 -13.19
N CYS A 34 -3.61 -17.77 -12.23
CA CYS A 34 -3.90 -18.09 -10.83
C CYS A 34 -5.29 -18.74 -10.66
N ARG A 35 -6.32 -18.23 -11.34
CA ARG A 35 -7.67 -18.84 -11.32
C ARG A 35 -7.67 -20.26 -11.89
N SER A 36 -6.99 -20.46 -13.02
CA SER A 36 -6.91 -21.76 -13.69
C SER A 36 -6.19 -22.82 -12.84
N LEU A 37 -5.28 -22.38 -11.98
CA LEU A 37 -4.55 -23.24 -11.03
C LEU A 37 -5.31 -23.48 -9.71
N GLY A 38 -6.56 -23.03 -9.59
CA GLY A 38 -7.33 -23.09 -8.33
C GLY A 38 -6.77 -22.20 -7.22
N GLN A 39 -5.88 -21.26 -7.55
CA GLN A 39 -5.25 -20.32 -6.64
C GLN A 39 -6.09 -19.04 -6.53
N GLU A 40 -7.39 -19.19 -6.21
CA GLU A 40 -8.36 -18.08 -6.12
C GLU A 40 -8.01 -17.03 -5.05
N GLY A 41 -7.04 -17.34 -4.17
CA GLY A 41 -6.56 -16.46 -3.10
C GLY A 41 -5.51 -15.43 -3.52
N LEU A 42 -4.84 -15.58 -4.67
CA LEU A 42 -3.89 -14.59 -5.19
C LEU A 42 -4.64 -13.46 -5.92
N ASN A 43 -5.57 -12.85 -5.21
CA ASN A 43 -6.13 -11.60 -5.68
C ASN A 43 -4.98 -10.58 -5.71
N PHE A 44 -4.52 -10.22 -6.91
CA PHE A 44 -3.93 -8.91 -7.18
C PHE A 44 -5.03 -7.86 -6.96
N GLN A 45 -5.51 -7.74 -5.71
CA GLN A 45 -6.47 -6.72 -5.37
C GLN A 45 -5.76 -5.42 -5.65
N LYS A 46 -6.18 -4.75 -6.73
CA LYS A 46 -6.22 -3.30 -6.76
C LYS A 46 -6.99 -2.93 -5.50
N ARG A 47 -6.27 -2.74 -4.39
CA ARG A 47 -6.84 -2.19 -3.17
C ARG A 47 -7.29 -0.82 -3.63
N ASN A 48 -8.56 -0.71 -4.00
CA ASN A 48 -9.27 0.54 -3.98
C ASN A 48 -9.26 0.95 -2.50
N SER A 49 -8.12 1.44 -2.02
CA SER A 49 -8.01 2.03 -0.71
C SER A 49 -8.85 3.29 -0.85
N ARG A 50 -10.13 3.20 -0.45
CA ARG A 50 -10.95 4.38 -0.23
C ARG A 50 -10.07 5.32 0.57
N LYS A 51 -9.77 6.48 -0.02
CA LYS A 51 -8.95 7.50 0.64
C LYS A 51 -9.63 7.81 1.98
N THR A 52 -8.88 7.68 3.05
CA THR A 52 -9.29 8.09 4.39
C THR A 52 -9.51 9.61 4.41
N LYS A 53 -10.25 10.12 5.40
CA LYS A 53 -10.41 11.58 5.57
C LYS A 53 -9.06 12.31 5.63
N VAL A 54 -8.05 11.68 6.25
CA VAL A 54 -6.67 12.17 6.29
C VAL A 54 -6.10 12.32 4.87
N GLU A 55 -6.31 11.35 3.98
CA GLU A 55 -5.81 11.41 2.60
C GLU A 55 -6.60 12.36 1.68
N LEU A 56 -7.77 12.81 2.13
CA LEU A 56 -8.59 13.81 1.42
C LEU A 56 -8.26 15.23 1.91
N ASP A 57 -7.84 15.39 3.16
CA ASP A 57 -7.37 16.65 3.72
C ASP A 57 -5.85 16.77 3.55
N ARG A 58 -5.44 17.45 2.47
CA ARG A 58 -4.04 17.62 2.08
C ARG A 58 -3.19 18.20 3.20
N GLU A 59 -3.71 19.19 3.92
CA GLU A 59 -2.97 19.93 4.94
C GLU A 59 -2.69 19.04 6.17
N VAL A 60 -3.69 18.27 6.59
CA VAL A 60 -3.55 17.27 7.66
C VAL A 60 -2.59 16.16 7.23
N TYR A 61 -2.68 15.70 5.99
CA TYR A 61 -1.79 14.67 5.44
C TYR A 61 -0.32 15.10 5.44
N GLU A 62 -0.03 16.28 4.89
CA GLU A 62 1.33 16.83 4.82
C GLU A 62 1.90 17.06 6.22
N PHE A 63 1.08 17.54 7.16
CA PHE A 63 1.50 17.70 8.55
C PHE A 63 1.86 16.37 9.23
N ILE A 64 1.08 15.31 9.02
CA ILE A 64 1.38 13.98 9.57
C ILE A 64 2.66 13.43 8.94
N MET A 65 2.87 13.64 7.63
CA MET A 65 4.09 13.22 6.94
C MET A 65 5.35 13.93 7.45
N SER A 66 5.22 15.19 7.86
CA SER A 66 6.32 15.99 8.42
C SER A 66 6.68 15.61 9.85
N GLN A 67 5.86 14.81 10.54
CA GLN A 67 6.20 14.31 11.88
C GLN A 67 7.28 13.23 11.80
N ASP A 68 8.04 13.10 12.88
CA ASP A 68 9.01 12.02 13.04
C ASP A 68 8.31 10.72 13.47
N LEU A 69 7.70 10.06 12.49
CA LEU A 69 6.91 8.84 12.63
C LEU A 69 7.68 7.60 13.11
N GLU A 70 9.00 7.70 13.30
CA GLU A 70 9.87 6.62 13.79
C GLU A 70 9.90 6.58 15.33
N PHE A 71 9.74 7.73 15.99
CA PHE A 71 9.84 7.86 17.45
C PHE A 71 8.56 8.37 18.12
N ILE A 72 7.63 8.94 17.36
CA ILE A 72 6.37 9.48 17.89
C ILE A 72 5.27 8.42 17.93
N THR A 73 4.46 8.39 19.01
CA THR A 73 3.33 7.46 19.07
C THR A 73 2.12 7.99 18.31
N GLN A 74 1.20 7.09 17.94
CA GLN A 74 -0.08 7.49 17.34
C GLN A 74 -0.84 8.52 18.20
N LYS A 75 -0.75 8.41 19.53
CA LYS A 75 -1.43 9.31 20.45
C LYS A 75 -0.87 10.72 20.33
N ASP A 76 0.45 10.85 20.25
CA ASP A 76 1.13 12.14 20.16
C ASP A 76 0.84 12.81 18.81
N VAL A 77 0.82 12.04 17.71
CA VAL A 77 0.41 12.56 16.40
C VAL A 77 -1.04 13.06 16.43
N LEU A 78 -1.94 12.36 17.13
CA LEU A 78 -3.32 12.79 17.27
C LEU A 78 -3.43 14.10 18.07
N VAL A 79 -2.69 14.21 19.18
CA VAL A 79 -2.64 15.44 20.00
C VAL A 79 -2.14 16.61 19.14
N ALA A 80 -1.04 16.41 18.41
CA ALA A 80 -0.50 17.43 17.52
C ALA A 80 -1.49 17.86 16.41
N CYS A 81 -2.28 16.92 15.88
CA CYS A 81 -3.34 17.25 14.91
C CYS A 81 -4.47 18.06 15.55
N VAL A 82 -4.86 17.76 16.78
CA VAL A 82 -5.89 18.51 17.51
C VAL A 82 -5.40 19.93 17.83
N GLU A 83 -4.15 20.08 18.28
CA GLU A 83 -3.56 21.38 18.58
C GLU A 83 -3.47 22.27 17.33
N LYS A 84 -3.10 21.69 16.18
CA LYS A 84 -2.91 22.46 14.94
C LYS A 84 -4.22 22.75 14.19
N PHE A 85 -5.15 21.80 14.13
CA PHE A 85 -6.33 21.90 13.25
C PHE A 85 -7.66 21.96 14.00
N GLY A 86 -7.64 21.81 15.33
CA GLY A 86 -8.84 21.68 16.14
C GLY A 86 -9.48 20.29 16.05
N LYS A 87 -10.35 19.98 17.01
CA LYS A 87 -10.98 18.66 17.17
C LYS A 87 -11.83 18.22 15.97
N GLU A 88 -12.43 19.17 15.26
CA GLU A 88 -13.32 18.91 14.12
C GLU A 88 -12.58 18.42 12.87
N ARG A 89 -11.38 18.97 12.62
CA ARG A 89 -10.53 18.57 11.48
C ARG A 89 -9.54 17.47 11.84
N ALA A 90 -9.26 17.28 13.13
CA ALA A 90 -8.39 16.21 13.59
C ALA A 90 -8.94 14.83 13.17
N PRO A 91 -8.09 13.90 12.73
CA PRO A 91 -8.54 12.59 12.31
C PRO A 91 -9.03 11.75 13.49
N SER A 92 -9.97 10.85 13.22
CA SER A 92 -10.31 9.81 14.20
C SER A 92 -9.12 8.88 14.43
N ARG A 93 -9.03 8.27 15.62
CA ARG A 93 -7.97 7.31 15.95
C ARG A 93 -7.87 6.18 14.91
N THR A 94 -8.99 5.64 14.44
CA THR A 94 -9.01 4.60 13.40
C THR A 94 -8.57 5.13 12.03
N GLY A 95 -8.96 6.36 11.66
CA GLY A 95 -8.52 7.02 10.43
C GLY A 95 -7.02 7.29 10.42
N LEU A 96 -6.49 7.79 11.53
CA LEU A 96 -5.07 8.06 11.72
C LEU A 96 -4.22 6.78 11.64
N SER A 97 -4.64 5.69 12.30
CA SER A 97 -3.91 4.41 12.25
C SER A 97 -3.77 3.89 10.82
N ARG A 98 -4.83 3.98 10.01
CA ARG A 98 -4.81 3.58 8.60
C ARG A 98 -3.88 4.46 7.77
N ALA A 99 -3.92 5.77 7.97
CA ALA A 99 -3.05 6.73 7.30
C ALA A 99 -1.57 6.48 7.64
N LEU A 100 -1.24 6.31 8.93
CA LEU A 100 0.11 6.03 9.41
C LEU A 100 0.69 4.76 8.79
N LYS A 101 -0.08 3.66 8.78
CA LYS A 101 0.36 2.40 8.16
C LYS A 101 0.68 2.59 6.66
N LYS A 102 -0.10 3.41 5.96
CA LYS A 102 0.14 3.70 4.54
C LYS A 102 1.37 4.56 4.34
N ILE A 103 1.56 5.60 5.15
CA ILE A 103 2.72 6.50 5.10
C ILE A 103 4.00 5.73 5.44
N GLN A 104 3.99 4.87 6.45
CA GLN A 104 5.13 4.02 6.81
C GLN A 104 5.51 3.07 5.67
N ASN A 105 4.51 2.43 5.03
CA ASN A 105 4.76 1.58 3.86
C ASN A 105 5.33 2.37 2.67
N GLN A 106 4.93 3.63 2.49
CA GLN A 106 5.49 4.50 1.44
C GLN A 106 6.92 4.92 1.75
N LYS A 107 7.22 5.33 3.00
CA LYS A 107 8.58 5.68 3.44
C LYS A 107 9.53 4.48 3.33
N ALA A 108 9.07 3.27 3.65
CA ALA A 108 9.85 2.04 3.50
C ALA A 108 10.17 1.67 2.04
N TYR A 109 9.41 2.20 1.07
CA TYR A 109 9.67 1.99 -0.37
C TYR A 109 10.62 3.03 -0.97
N LEU A 110 10.90 4.11 -0.24
CA LEU A 110 11.80 5.21 -0.63
C LEU A 110 13.16 5.16 0.11
N ARG A 111 13.31 4.27 1.09
CA ARG A 111 14.58 3.90 1.72
C ARG A 111 15.18 2.73 0.94
#